data_AF-A0A6A7M015-F1
#
_entry.id   AF-A0A6A7M015-F1
#
_cell.length_a   1.000
_cell.length_b   1.000
_cell.length_c   1.000
_cell.angle_alpha   90.00
_cell.angle_beta   90.00
_cell.angle_gamma   90.00
#
_symmetry.space_group_name_H-M   'P 1'
#
loop_
_entity.id
_entity.type
_entity.pdbx_description
1 polymer ?
#
loop_
_entity_poly.entity_id
_entity_poly.type
_entity_poly.pdbx_seq_one_letter_code
_entity_poly.pdbx_strand_id
1 'polypeptide(L)'
;MATLLPSASVGIGDWMLRITVLPQPTPDVLAARVTQLDAVSLPAVVHARAPVLLLERVVEPGLCRTLIDYRQRHDKVSNTVGGPQGNVVNGDVKRRHDVQLDDARLFAQPRDCLVRRVAPAILQAFHIGIMVIEAPIIGCYDADSGGRFARHRDNTSRYTAHRQFALSLQPQFRRGV
;
A
#
# COMPACT_ATOMS: atom_id res chain seq x y z
N MET A 1 8.38 50.65 19.74
CA MET A 1 8.66 49.24 20.08
C MET A 1 7.64 48.37 19.36
N ALA A 2 8.06 47.58 18.37
CA ALA A 2 7.19 46.60 17.71
C ALA A 2 7.52 45.21 18.29
N THR A 3 6.56 44.59 18.97
CA THR A 3 6.72 43.25 19.53
C THR A 3 6.14 42.25 18.54
N LEU A 4 7.00 41.44 17.92
CA LEU A 4 6.60 40.28 17.12
C LEU A 4 6.04 39.20 18.06
N LEU A 5 4.73 38.97 18.00
CA LEU A 5 4.11 37.81 18.67
C LEU A 5 4.52 36.52 17.96
N PRO A 6 4.85 35.42 18.69
CA PRO A 6 5.17 34.15 18.07
C PRO A 6 3.97 33.61 17.28
N SER A 7 4.20 33.24 16.02
CA SER A 7 3.18 32.63 15.17
C SER A 7 2.92 31.20 15.62
N ALA A 8 1.91 30.99 16.48
CA ALA A 8 1.52 29.67 16.93
C ALA A 8 0.95 28.85 15.75
N SER A 9 1.51 27.68 15.49
CA SER A 9 0.99 26.70 14.53
C SER A 9 0.36 25.53 15.29
N VAL A 10 -0.71 24.95 14.75
CA VAL A 10 -1.37 23.78 15.32
C VAL A 10 -1.21 22.59 14.38
N GLY A 11 -0.70 21.47 14.92
CA GLY A 11 -0.64 20.19 14.22
C GLY A 11 -1.88 19.35 14.55
N ILE A 12 -2.57 18.85 13.53
CA ILE A 12 -3.72 17.95 13.66
C ILE A 12 -3.36 16.60 13.04
N GLY A 13 -3.56 15.54 13.81
CA GLY A 13 -3.24 14.16 13.48
C GLY A 13 -4.49 13.26 13.47
N ASP A 14 -4.50 12.20 12.67
CA ASP A 14 -5.43 11.07 12.86
C ASP A 14 -4.69 9.75 13.15
N TRP A 15 -5.44 8.69 13.45
CA TRP A 15 -4.91 7.35 13.70
C TRP A 15 -4.18 6.72 12.50
N MET A 16 -4.38 7.26 11.29
CA MET A 16 -3.68 6.87 10.07
C MET A 16 -2.44 7.74 9.80
N LEU A 17 -1.97 8.53 10.78
CA LEU A 17 -0.83 9.44 10.65
C LEU A 17 -1.02 10.50 9.54
N ARG A 18 -2.26 10.93 9.25
CA ARG A 18 -2.54 12.19 8.53
C ARG A 18 -2.12 13.34 9.40
N ILE A 19 -1.05 14.04 9.04
CA ILE A 19 -0.66 15.26 9.75
C ILE A 19 -0.91 16.45 8.84
N THR A 20 -1.64 17.45 9.34
CA THR A 20 -1.76 18.77 8.73
C THR A 20 -1.29 19.79 9.75
N VAL A 21 -0.53 20.80 9.30
CA VAL A 21 -0.09 21.90 10.16
C VAL A 21 -0.79 23.16 9.66
N LEU A 22 -1.48 23.85 10.55
CA LEU A 22 -2.16 25.11 10.25
C LEU A 22 -1.44 26.24 11.00
N PRO A 23 -0.97 27.30 10.30
CA PRO A 23 -0.43 28.48 10.95
C PRO A 23 -1.58 29.37 11.45
N GLN A 24 -1.54 29.74 12.72
CA GLN A 24 -2.50 30.64 13.37
C GLN A 24 -3.99 30.35 13.03
N PRO A 25 -4.48 29.11 13.16
CA PRO A 25 -5.85 28.79 12.81
C PRO A 25 -6.83 29.41 13.80
N THR A 26 -7.97 29.86 13.30
CA THR A 26 -9.13 30.15 14.15
C THR A 26 -9.78 28.83 14.61
N PRO A 27 -10.58 28.85 15.71
CA PRO A 27 -11.32 27.68 16.17
C PRO A 27 -12.18 27.04 15.07
N ASP A 28 -12.80 27.85 14.20
CA ASP A 28 -13.66 27.36 13.12
C ASP A 28 -12.87 26.61 12.04
N VAL A 29 -11.67 27.11 11.69
CA VAL A 29 -10.77 26.46 10.71
C VAL A 29 -10.23 25.14 11.28
N LEU A 30 -9.90 25.12 12.57
CA LEU A 30 -9.52 23.90 13.30
C LEU A 30 -10.64 22.86 13.26
N ALA A 31 -11.86 23.25 13.64
CA ALA A 31 -13.02 22.36 13.67
C ALA A 31 -13.32 21.78 12.28
N ALA A 32 -13.38 22.64 11.25
CA ALA A 32 -13.60 22.21 9.87
C ALA A 32 -12.55 21.20 9.40
N ARG A 33 -11.28 21.41 9.77
CA ARG A 33 -10.19 20.52 9.39
C ARG A 33 -10.24 19.18 10.12
N VAL A 34 -10.60 19.16 11.40
CA VAL A 34 -10.84 17.93 12.16
C VAL A 34 -11.98 17.13 11.54
N THR A 35 -13.11 17.77 11.24
CA THR A 35 -14.25 17.10 10.57
C THR A 35 -13.86 16.53 9.21
N GLN A 36 -13.07 17.27 8.42
CA GLN A 36 -12.60 16.77 7.13
C GLN A 36 -11.68 15.56 7.29
N LEU A 37 -10.78 15.58 8.29
CA LEU A 37 -9.90 14.46 8.60
C LEU A 37 -10.69 13.23 9.08
N ASP A 38 -11.67 13.43 9.96
CA ASP A 38 -12.54 12.37 10.46
C ASP A 38 -13.33 11.71 9.31
N ALA A 39 -13.95 12.52 8.44
CA ALA A 39 -14.73 12.02 7.30
C ALA A 39 -13.91 11.15 6.32
N VAL A 40 -12.64 11.49 6.09
CA VAL A 40 -11.74 10.66 5.26
C VAL A 40 -11.14 9.47 6.01
N SER A 41 -11.33 9.40 7.33
CA SER A 41 -10.82 8.34 8.21
C SER A 41 -11.89 7.36 8.66
N LEU A 42 -13.16 7.61 8.32
CA LEU A 42 -14.26 6.69 8.58
C LEU A 42 -13.99 5.33 7.91
N PRO A 43 -13.94 4.23 8.69
CA PRO A 43 -13.75 2.89 8.14
C PRO A 43 -14.89 2.53 7.19
N ALA A 44 -14.56 1.99 6.01
CA ALA A 44 -15.56 1.38 5.14
C ALA A 44 -16.09 0.09 5.80
N VAL A 45 -17.38 0.03 6.13
CA VAL A 45 -18.02 -1.17 6.68
C VAL A 45 -18.22 -2.20 5.56
N VAL A 46 -17.55 -3.35 5.66
CA VAL A 46 -17.64 -4.44 4.67
C VAL A 46 -18.41 -5.62 5.28
N HIS A 47 -19.56 -5.96 4.70
CA HIS A 47 -20.56 -6.84 5.33
C HIS A 47 -20.29 -8.36 5.30
N ALA A 48 -19.35 -8.85 4.49
CA ALA A 48 -18.79 -10.21 4.57
C ALA A 48 -17.68 -10.39 3.52
N ARG A 49 -16.42 -10.32 3.95
CA ARG A 49 -15.26 -10.81 3.17
C ARG A 49 -14.29 -11.49 4.13
N ALA A 50 -13.34 -12.26 3.58
CA ALA A 50 -12.17 -12.68 4.33
C ALA A 50 -11.61 -11.48 5.13
N PRO A 51 -11.07 -11.70 6.34
CA PRO A 51 -10.51 -10.62 7.13
C PRO A 51 -9.48 -9.87 6.29
N VAL A 52 -9.81 -8.63 5.94
CA VAL A 52 -8.96 -7.73 5.16
C VAL A 52 -8.59 -6.54 6.01
N LEU A 53 -7.30 -6.21 6.03
CA LEU A 53 -6.79 -4.99 6.64
C LEU A 53 -6.56 -3.97 5.53
N LEU A 54 -7.34 -2.88 5.55
CA LEU A 54 -7.20 -1.77 4.62
C LEU A 54 -6.42 -0.64 5.28
N LEU A 55 -5.30 -0.27 4.68
CA LEU A 55 -4.47 0.83 5.13
C LEU A 55 -4.29 1.82 3.98
N GLU A 56 -4.55 3.08 4.26
CA GLU A 56 -4.39 4.14 3.28
C GLU A 56 -3.00 4.78 3.39
N ARG A 57 -2.49 5.26 2.25
CA ARG A 57 -1.27 6.08 2.19
C ARG A 57 -0.06 5.37 2.83
N VAL A 58 0.05 4.06 2.68
CA VAL A 58 1.21 3.28 3.16
C VAL A 58 2.50 3.76 2.51
N VAL A 59 2.43 4.05 1.21
CA VAL A 59 3.54 4.56 0.40
C VAL A 59 3.21 5.95 -0.13
N GLU A 60 4.22 6.81 -0.16
CA GLU A 60 4.12 8.19 -0.63
C GLU A 60 4.05 8.25 -2.18
N PRO A 61 3.29 9.19 -2.77
CA PRO A 61 3.13 9.27 -4.22
C PRO A 61 4.44 9.36 -5.03
N GLY A 62 5.49 10.00 -4.49
CA GLY A 62 6.83 9.99 -5.09
C GLY A 62 7.36 8.58 -5.32
N LEU A 63 7.36 7.75 -4.27
CA LEU A 63 7.83 6.36 -4.35
C LEU A 63 6.95 5.50 -5.27
N CYS A 64 5.62 5.71 -5.28
CA CYS A 64 4.74 5.04 -6.24
C CYS A 64 5.16 5.31 -7.70
N ARG A 65 5.48 6.56 -8.03
CA ARG A 65 5.97 6.92 -9.38
C ARG A 65 7.30 6.25 -9.68
N THR A 66 8.26 6.29 -8.76
CA THR A 66 9.56 5.61 -8.92
C THR A 66 9.40 4.11 -9.21
N LEU A 67 8.48 3.42 -8.51
CA LEU A 67 8.21 2.00 -8.73
C LEU A 67 7.55 1.73 -10.10
N ILE A 68 6.64 2.62 -10.53
CA ILE A 68 6.02 2.54 -11.86
C ILE A 68 7.06 2.75 -12.95
N ASP A 69 7.93 3.76 -12.81
CA ASP A 69 9.01 4.05 -13.75
C ASP A 69 10.04 2.92 -13.81
N TYR A 70 10.35 2.31 -12.66
CA TYR A 70 11.17 1.09 -12.60
C TYR A 70 10.55 -0.01 -13.46
N ARG A 71 9.26 -0.30 -13.27
CA ARG A 71 8.56 -1.30 -14.07
C ARG A 71 8.57 -0.96 -15.56
N GLN A 72 8.40 0.31 -15.94
CA GLN A 72 8.38 0.72 -17.35
C GLN A 72 9.73 0.46 -18.04
N ARG A 73 10.84 0.68 -17.33
CA ARG A 73 12.21 0.54 -17.86
C ARG A 73 12.73 -0.89 -17.92
N HIS A 74 12.07 -1.85 -17.26
CA HIS A 74 12.53 -3.23 -17.18
C HIS A 74 11.70 -4.16 -18.08
N ASP A 75 12.28 -5.31 -18.44
CA ASP A 75 11.59 -6.35 -19.22
C ASP A 75 10.51 -7.03 -18.39
N LYS A 76 9.38 -7.33 -19.04
CA LYS A 76 8.17 -7.82 -18.38
C LYS A 76 8.07 -9.30 -18.59
N VAL A 77 7.91 -10.04 -17.49
CA VAL A 77 7.57 -11.46 -17.54
C VAL A 77 6.06 -11.59 -17.47
N SER A 78 5.47 -12.33 -18.41
CA SER A 78 4.01 -12.41 -18.55
C SER A 78 3.46 -13.73 -18.00
N ASN A 79 2.41 -13.65 -17.19
CA ASN A 79 1.52 -14.77 -16.83
C ASN A 79 2.20 -15.98 -16.15
N THR A 80 3.38 -15.79 -15.57
CA THR A 80 4.11 -16.87 -14.89
C THR A 80 3.46 -17.19 -13.54
N VAL A 81 3.16 -18.47 -13.32
CA VAL A 81 2.63 -19.06 -12.08
C VAL A 81 3.56 -20.15 -11.58
N GLY A 82 3.69 -20.28 -10.26
CA GLY A 82 4.45 -21.39 -9.67
C GLY A 82 3.68 -22.71 -9.77
N GLY A 83 4.31 -23.75 -10.30
CA GLY A 83 3.78 -25.11 -10.39
C GLY A 83 4.69 -26.14 -9.70
N PRO A 84 4.23 -27.40 -9.58
CA PRO A 84 4.99 -28.47 -8.91
C PRO A 84 6.38 -28.73 -9.52
N GLN A 85 6.56 -28.40 -10.80
CA GLN A 85 7.78 -28.61 -11.58
C GLN A 85 8.51 -27.30 -11.92
N GLY A 86 8.14 -26.19 -11.28
CA GLY A 86 8.68 -24.86 -11.55
C GLY A 86 7.66 -23.90 -12.16
N ASN A 87 8.15 -22.77 -12.64
CA ASN A 87 7.35 -21.67 -13.15
C ASN A 87 6.76 -22.00 -14.54
N VAL A 88 5.44 -21.87 -14.70
CA VAL A 88 4.71 -22.12 -15.95
C VAL A 88 3.95 -20.87 -16.37
N VAL A 89 3.84 -20.60 -17.66
CA VAL A 89 2.97 -19.53 -18.18
C VAL A 89 1.54 -20.05 -18.22
N ASN A 90 0.65 -19.48 -17.40
CA ASN A 90 -0.77 -19.86 -17.36
C ASN A 90 -1.67 -18.62 -17.31
N GLY A 91 -2.07 -18.16 -18.49
CA GLY A 91 -2.99 -17.04 -18.68
C GLY A 91 -4.43 -17.31 -18.22
N ASP A 92 -4.76 -18.54 -17.81
CA ASP A 92 -6.06 -18.85 -17.24
C ASP A 92 -6.17 -18.51 -15.77
N VAL A 93 -5.06 -18.68 -15.03
CA VAL A 93 -4.94 -18.37 -13.61
C VAL A 93 -4.58 -16.90 -13.39
N LYS A 94 -3.62 -16.35 -14.15
CA LYS A 94 -3.15 -14.97 -14.00
C LYS A 94 -2.83 -14.35 -15.35
N ARG A 95 -3.44 -13.20 -15.64
CA ARG A 95 -3.05 -12.31 -16.75
C ARG A 95 -2.45 -11.03 -16.19
N ARG A 96 -1.12 -10.96 -16.17
CA ARG A 96 -0.36 -9.87 -15.54
C ARG A 96 1.03 -9.76 -16.14
N HIS A 97 1.49 -8.54 -16.34
CA HIS A 97 2.86 -8.23 -16.76
C HIS A 97 3.69 -7.80 -15.55
N ASP A 98 4.60 -8.68 -15.14
CA ASP A 98 5.35 -8.62 -13.89
C ASP A 98 6.79 -8.17 -14.12
N VAL A 99 7.30 -7.37 -13.20
CA VAL A 99 8.73 -7.07 -13.04
C VAL A 99 9.10 -7.43 -11.60
N GLN A 100 10.15 -8.24 -11.44
CA GLN A 100 10.74 -8.50 -10.13
C GLN A 100 11.53 -7.27 -9.67
N LEU A 101 11.33 -6.83 -8.43
CA LEU A 101 12.10 -5.72 -7.86
C LEU A 101 13.41 -6.26 -7.26
N ASP A 102 14.45 -6.37 -8.09
CA ASP A 102 15.76 -6.91 -7.68
C ASP A 102 16.75 -5.83 -7.19
N ASP A 103 16.43 -4.55 -7.39
CA ASP A 103 17.23 -3.45 -6.83
C ASP A 103 17.01 -3.35 -5.32
N ALA A 104 17.98 -3.87 -4.55
CA ALA A 104 17.94 -3.88 -3.10
C ALA A 104 17.82 -2.47 -2.47
N ARG A 105 18.38 -1.44 -3.10
CA ARG A 105 18.29 -0.05 -2.61
C ARG A 105 16.89 0.51 -2.83
N LEU A 106 16.29 0.22 -3.98
CA LEU A 106 14.92 0.61 -4.25
C LEU A 106 13.94 -0.17 -3.37
N PHE A 107 14.13 -1.48 -3.18
CA PHE A 107 13.28 -2.32 -2.33
C PHE A 107 13.29 -1.89 -0.85
N ALA A 108 14.41 -1.39 -0.34
CA ALA A 108 14.48 -0.89 1.03
C ALA A 108 13.40 0.17 1.33
N GLN A 109 13.08 1.03 0.37
CA GLN A 109 12.14 2.14 0.56
C GLN A 109 10.69 1.67 0.85
N PRO A 110 10.03 0.85 0.00
CA PRO A 110 8.71 0.33 0.33
C PRO A 110 8.75 -0.61 1.53
N ARG A 111 9.82 -1.42 1.71
CA ARG A 111 9.96 -2.26 2.90
C ARG A 111 9.91 -1.44 4.19
N ASP A 112 10.63 -0.33 4.26
CA ASP A 112 10.65 0.53 5.45
C ASP A 112 9.31 1.24 5.67
N CYS A 113 8.54 1.51 4.61
CA CYS A 113 7.14 1.93 4.74
C CYS A 113 6.26 0.82 5.34
N LEU A 114 6.40 -0.42 4.89
CA LEU A 114 5.65 -1.57 5.41
C LEU A 114 5.97 -1.85 6.88
N VAL A 115 7.26 -1.82 7.26
CA VAL A 115 7.68 -2.01 8.65
C VAL A 115 7.10 -0.94 9.56
N ARG A 116 7.07 0.33 9.11
CA ARG A 116 6.57 1.44 9.93
C ARG A 116 5.04 1.55 9.99
N ARG A 117 4.33 1.18 8.91
CA ARG A 117 2.89 1.47 8.77
C ARG A 117 2.00 0.22 8.72
N VAL A 118 2.52 -0.91 8.26
CA VAL A 118 1.73 -2.13 8.06
C VAL A 118 1.98 -3.15 9.15
N ALA A 119 3.24 -3.43 9.50
CA ALA A 119 3.56 -4.42 10.52
C ALA A 119 2.90 -4.13 11.89
N PRO A 120 2.86 -2.87 12.40
CA PRO A 120 2.16 -2.56 13.65
C PRO A 120 0.64 -2.77 13.54
N ALA A 121 0.06 -2.45 12.39
CA ALA A 121 -1.39 -2.63 12.17
C ALA A 121 -1.76 -4.12 12.07
N ILE A 122 -0.91 -4.95 11.46
CA ILE A 122 -1.07 -6.41 11.48
C ILE A 122 -0.97 -6.93 12.91
N LEU A 123 0.03 -6.50 13.68
CA LEU A 123 0.19 -6.89 15.06
C LEU A 123 -1.04 -6.52 15.90
N GLN A 124 -1.56 -5.32 15.74
CA GLN A 124 -2.74 -4.85 16.48
C GLN A 124 -4.02 -5.62 16.09
N ALA A 125 -4.25 -5.84 14.79
CA ALA A 125 -5.48 -6.46 14.31
C ALA A 125 -5.49 -7.99 14.48
N PHE A 126 -4.33 -8.63 14.35
CA PHE A 126 -4.22 -10.09 14.25
C PHE A 126 -3.32 -10.72 15.32
N HIS A 127 -2.65 -9.93 16.16
CA HIS A 127 -1.73 -10.41 17.20
C HIS A 127 -0.57 -11.27 16.65
N ILE A 128 -0.15 -10.99 15.41
CA ILE A 128 0.93 -11.71 14.72
C ILE A 128 2.09 -10.76 14.43
N GLY A 129 3.30 -11.15 14.84
CA GLY A 129 4.54 -10.48 14.46
C GLY A 129 5.01 -10.90 13.06
N ILE A 130 5.30 -9.93 12.20
CA ILE A 130 5.86 -10.17 10.86
C ILE A 130 7.39 -10.20 10.94
N MET A 131 7.98 -11.34 10.56
CA MET A 131 9.43 -11.55 10.60
C MET A 131 10.11 -11.40 9.24
N VAL A 132 9.36 -11.62 8.14
CA VAL A 132 9.91 -11.63 6.78
C VAL A 132 8.96 -10.88 5.85
N ILE A 133 9.53 -10.03 5.02
CA ILE A 133 8.86 -9.40 3.87
C ILE A 133 9.60 -9.89 2.63
N GLU A 134 8.91 -10.67 1.79
CA GLU A 134 9.47 -11.15 0.53
C GLU A 134 9.69 -10.00 -0.47
N ALA A 135 10.64 -10.17 -1.38
CA ALA A 135 10.89 -9.21 -2.45
C ALA A 135 9.62 -9.05 -3.32
N PRO A 136 9.12 -7.82 -3.53
CA PRO A 136 7.85 -7.60 -4.18
C PRO A 136 7.96 -7.76 -5.69
N ILE A 137 6.82 -8.10 -6.28
CA ILE A 137 6.62 -8.07 -7.72
C ILE A 137 5.82 -6.82 -8.06
N ILE A 138 6.27 -6.06 -9.06
CA ILE A 138 5.52 -4.91 -9.61
C ILE A 138 4.74 -5.39 -10.83
N GLY A 139 3.44 -5.66 -10.62
CA GLY A 139 2.53 -6.14 -11.66
C GLY A 139 1.67 -5.03 -12.27
N CYS A 140 1.26 -5.21 -13.53
CA CYS A 140 0.17 -4.44 -14.14
C CYS A 140 -0.89 -5.40 -14.68
N TYR A 141 -2.14 -5.14 -14.31
CA TYR A 141 -3.33 -5.75 -14.92
C TYR A 141 -3.82 -4.80 -16.00
N ASP A 142 -3.30 -5.01 -17.20
CA ASP A 142 -3.65 -4.18 -18.34
C ASP A 142 -5.09 -4.48 -18.82
N ALA A 143 -5.87 -3.43 -19.06
CA ALA A 143 -7.29 -3.57 -19.39
C ALA A 143 -7.48 -4.14 -20.80
N ASP A 144 -6.65 -3.71 -21.76
CA ASP A 144 -6.74 -4.11 -23.17
C ASP A 144 -6.46 -5.61 -23.35
N SER A 145 -5.58 -6.18 -22.53
CA SER A 145 -5.27 -7.61 -22.50
C SER A 145 -6.20 -8.45 -21.61
N GLY A 146 -7.22 -7.84 -20.99
CA GLY A 146 -8.14 -8.50 -20.07
C GLY A 146 -7.45 -9.00 -18.80
N GLY A 147 -6.57 -8.18 -18.23
CA GLY A 147 -5.79 -8.46 -17.02
C GLY A 147 -6.67 -8.96 -15.88
N ARG A 148 -6.29 -10.10 -15.30
CA ARG A 148 -7.07 -10.76 -14.23
C ARG A 148 -6.20 -11.57 -13.29
N PHE A 149 -6.74 -11.87 -12.12
CA PHE A 149 -6.15 -12.84 -11.21
C PHE A 149 -7.25 -13.71 -10.59
N ALA A 150 -7.17 -15.03 -10.81
CA ALA A 150 -8.11 -15.97 -10.26
C ALA A 150 -7.95 -16.11 -8.73
N ARG A 151 -9.02 -16.52 -8.05
CA ARG A 151 -8.99 -16.83 -6.61
C ARG A 151 -7.96 -17.94 -6.36
N HIS A 152 -7.08 -17.73 -5.40
CA HIS A 152 -6.08 -18.70 -4.97
C HIS A 152 -5.75 -18.48 -3.48
N ARG A 153 -4.93 -19.39 -2.93
CA ARG A 153 -4.27 -19.23 -1.63
C ARG A 153 -2.77 -19.21 -1.86
N ASP A 154 -2.08 -18.31 -1.18
CA ASP A 154 -0.64 -18.10 -1.39
C ASP A 154 0.25 -19.05 -0.60
N ASN A 155 -0.31 -19.88 0.29
CA ASN A 155 0.45 -20.71 1.23
C ASN A 155 0.23 -22.22 1.07
N THR A 156 -0.12 -22.68 -0.14
CA THR A 156 -0.44 -24.09 -0.41
C THR A 156 0.75 -24.96 -0.80
N SER A 157 1.89 -24.36 -1.13
CA SER A 157 3.11 -25.09 -1.51
C SER A 157 4.10 -25.17 -0.35
N ARG A 158 5.01 -26.15 -0.37
CA ARG A 158 6.10 -26.25 0.63
C ARG A 158 6.94 -24.97 0.74
N TYR A 159 7.16 -24.29 -0.39
CA TYR A 159 7.99 -23.09 -0.47
C TYR A 159 7.28 -21.83 0.04
N THR A 160 5.96 -21.84 0.04
CA THR A 160 5.14 -20.68 0.42
C THR A 160 4.31 -20.91 1.68
N ALA A 161 4.44 -22.08 2.33
CA ALA A 161 3.71 -22.46 3.53
C ALA A 161 3.90 -21.48 4.70
N HIS A 162 5.02 -20.75 4.72
CA HIS A 162 5.34 -19.75 5.73
C HIS A 162 4.57 -18.42 5.54
N ARG A 163 3.93 -18.21 4.38
CA ARG A 163 3.18 -16.99 4.09
C ARG A 163 1.88 -16.95 4.89
N GLN A 164 1.71 -15.88 5.67
CA GLN A 164 0.50 -15.65 6.46
C GLN A 164 -0.39 -14.55 5.88
N PHE A 165 0.21 -13.57 5.20
CA PHE A 165 -0.48 -12.44 4.62
C PHE A 165 -0.10 -12.27 3.15
N ALA A 166 -1.09 -11.94 2.33
CA ALA A 166 -0.90 -11.42 0.99
C ALA A 166 -1.18 -9.90 1.03
N LEU A 167 -0.24 -9.11 0.49
CA LEU A 167 -0.33 -7.66 0.49
C LEU A 167 -0.28 -7.13 -0.93
N SER A 168 -1.16 -6.18 -1.25
CA SER A 168 -1.15 -5.43 -2.50
C SER A 168 -1.09 -3.94 -2.20
N LEU A 169 -0.15 -3.25 -2.85
CA LEU A 169 -0.10 -1.78 -2.88
C LEU A 169 -0.61 -1.32 -4.23
N GLN A 170 -1.50 -0.33 -4.22
CA GLN A 170 -2.02 0.28 -5.43
C GLN A 170 -1.89 1.81 -5.33
N PRO A 171 -1.49 2.50 -6.41
CA PRO A 171 -1.53 3.96 -6.45
C PRO A 171 -2.97 4.42 -6.28
N GLN A 172 -3.18 5.42 -5.42
CA GLN A 172 -4.49 6.02 -5.26
C GLN A 172 -4.72 7.03 -6.38
N PHE A 173 -5.37 6.59 -7.46
CA PHE A 173 -5.84 7.50 -8.49
C PHE A 173 -7.04 8.26 -7.93
N ARG A 174 -6.86 9.56 -7.65
CA ARG A 174 -8.02 10.41 -7.37
C ARG A 174 -8.88 10.40 -8.62
N ARG A 175 -10.09 9.82 -8.54
CA ARG A 175 -11.13 10.15 -9.50
C ARG A 175 -11.37 11.65 -9.35
N GLY A 176 -11.23 12.39 -10.46
CA GLY A 176 -11.66 13.79 -10.50
C GLY A 176 -13.09 13.87 -9.98
N VAL A 177 -13.32 14.77 -9.04
CA VAL A 177 -14.66 15.24 -8.69
C VAL A 177 -15.05 16.26 -9.75
#